data_AF-A0A536VXT9-F1
#
_entry.id   AF-A0A536VXT9-F1
#
_cell.length_a   1.000
_cell.length_b   1.000
_cell.length_c   1.000
_cell.angle_alpha   90.00
_cell.angle_beta   90.00
_cell.angle_gamma   90.00
#
_symmetry.space_group_name_H-M   'P 1'
#
loop_
_entity.id
_entity.type
_entity.pdbx_description
1 polymer ?
#
loop_
_entity_poly.entity_id
_entity_poly.type
_entity_poly.pdbx_seq_one_letter_code
_entity_poly.pdbx_strand_id
1 'polypeptide(L)'
;NAVVLMISDGLDGDVGEGLAKEMERLHKSCRKLIWLNPLLRYPGFEARPAGVRAMLPHVDEFLPVHNLASLIELARALEGSHEYRRAA
;
A
#
# COMPACT_ATOMS: atom_id res chain seq x y z
N ASN A 1 14.27 10.35 -0.66
CA ASN A 1 13.13 9.80 0.10
C ASN A 1 12.84 8.36 -0.30
N ALA A 2 12.48 7.52 0.66
CA ALA A 2 12.25 6.09 0.47
C ALA A 2 10.88 5.78 -0.16
N VAL A 3 10.80 4.64 -0.83
CA VAL A 3 9.54 3.97 -1.16
C VAL A 3 9.37 2.83 -0.17
N VAL A 4 8.18 2.72 0.42
CA VAL A 4 7.84 1.63 1.35
C VAL A 4 6.89 0.68 0.64
N LEU A 5 7.30 -0.59 0.57
CA LEU A 5 6.42 -1.69 0.17
C LEU A 5 5.88 -2.33 1.44
N MET A 6 4.58 -2.19 1.69
CA MET A 6 3.90 -2.84 2.80
C MET A 6 3.17 -4.07 2.27
N ILE A 7 3.50 -5.26 2.78
CA ILE A 7 2.87 -6.53 2.38
C ILE A 7 2.04 -7.01 3.56
N SER A 8 0.72 -6.95 3.43
CA SER A 8 -0.23 -7.29 4.50
C SER A 8 -1.62 -7.54 3.90
N ASP A 9 -2.42 -8.40 4.53
CA ASP A 9 -3.84 -8.57 4.18
C ASP A 9 -4.76 -7.55 4.86
N GLY A 10 -4.24 -6.82 5.86
CA GLY A 10 -4.95 -5.81 6.63
C GLY A 10 -6.04 -6.34 7.55
N LEU A 11 -6.06 -7.65 7.78
CA LEU A 11 -6.97 -8.31 8.73
C LEU A 11 -6.46 -8.11 10.15
N ASP A 12 -6.52 -6.87 10.63
CA ASP A 12 -6.35 -6.58 12.05
C ASP A 12 -7.69 -6.77 12.76
N GLY A 13 -7.73 -7.69 13.72
CA GLY A 13 -8.92 -8.04 14.50
C GLY A 13 -9.12 -7.14 15.72
N ASP A 14 -8.07 -6.43 16.14
CA ASP A 14 -8.07 -5.57 17.32
C ASP A 14 -7.61 -4.18 16.90
N VAL A 15 -8.40 -3.58 15.99
CA VAL A 15 -8.14 -2.27 15.39
C VAL A 15 -8.24 -1.23 16.49
N GLY A 16 -7.18 -1.14 17.30
CA GLY A 16 -7.12 -0.27 18.44
C GLY A 16 -7.18 1.19 18.01
N GLU A 17 -7.36 2.07 18.99
CA GLU A 17 -7.15 3.49 18.79
C GLU A 17 -5.69 3.73 18.37
N GLY A 18 -5.46 4.16 17.13
CA GLY A 18 -4.14 4.63 16.69
C GLY A 18 -3.66 4.14 15.33
N LEU A 19 -4.22 3.07 14.76
CA LEU A 19 -3.73 2.55 13.46
C LEU A 19 -3.72 3.63 12.37
N ALA A 20 -4.82 4.38 12.21
CA ALA A 20 -4.89 5.48 11.24
C ALA A 20 -3.80 6.54 11.48
N LYS A 21 -3.52 6.89 12.74
CA LYS A 21 -2.48 7.85 13.11
C LYS A 21 -1.08 7.34 12.75
N GLU A 22 -0.79 6.07 13.03
CA GLU A 22 0.50 5.48 12.69
C GLU A 22 0.68 5.31 11.17
N MET A 23 -0.40 4.97 10.46
CA MET A 23 -0.40 4.96 8.99
C MET A 23 -0.18 6.34 8.39
N GLU A 24 -0.81 7.38 8.94
CA GLU A 24 -0.57 8.77 8.54
C GLU A 24 0.90 9.15 8.76
N ARG A 25 1.48 8.81 9.92
CA ARG A 25 2.89 9.04 10.22
C ARG A 25 3.81 8.31 9.24
N LEU A 26 3.50 7.06 8.92
CA LEU A 26 4.26 6.26 7.95
C LEU A 26 4.20 6.89 6.56
N HIS A 27 3.01 7.26 6.09
CA HIS A 27 2.81 7.93 4.81
C HIS A 27 3.63 9.22 4.72
N LYS A 28 3.59 10.07 5.75
CA LYS A 28 4.41 11.30 5.83
C LYS A 28 5.92 11.05 5.91
N SER A 29 6.33 9.84 6.31
CA SER A 29 7.75 9.47 6.47
C SER A 29 8.36 8.85 5.20
N CYS A 30 7.56 8.58 4.18
CA CYS A 30 8.02 8.05 2.90
C CYS A 30 7.56 8.93 1.74
N ARG A 31 8.16 8.74 0.57
CA ARG A 31 7.70 9.41 -0.66
C ARG A 31 6.51 8.68 -1.30
N LYS A 32 6.46 7.36 -1.10
CA LYS A 32 5.43 6.50 -1.67
C LYS A 32 5.26 5.27 -0.77
N LEU A 33 4.04 5.03 -0.31
CA LEU A 33 3.61 3.87 0.46
C LEU A 33 2.73 2.99 -0.43
N ILE A 34 3.29 1.89 -0.92
CA ILE A 34 2.58 0.92 -1.76
C ILE A 34 2.15 -0.24 -0.88
N TRP A 35 0.85 -0.48 -0.80
CA TRP A 35 0.30 -1.61 -0.09
C TRP A 35 -0.02 -2.76 -1.04
N LEU A 36 0.75 -3.83 -0.89
CA LEU A 36 0.57 -5.10 -1.58
C LEU A 36 -0.32 -6.01 -0.76
N ASN A 37 -1.57 -6.17 -1.19
CA ASN A 37 -2.56 -6.97 -0.48
C ASN A 37 -2.84 -8.30 -1.23
N PRO A 38 -2.45 -9.45 -0.66
CA PRO A 38 -2.63 -10.75 -1.30
C PRO A 38 -4.10 -11.15 -1.45
N LEU A 39 -5.02 -10.56 -0.67
CA LEU A 39 -6.46 -10.84 -0.76
C LEU A 39 -7.13 -10.22 -1.99
N LEU A 40 -6.48 -9.26 -2.66
CA LEU A 40 -6.99 -8.68 -3.91
C LEU A 40 -7.06 -9.66 -5.08
N ARG A 41 -6.54 -10.89 -4.91
CA ARG A 41 -6.75 -11.99 -5.87
C ARG A 41 -8.20 -12.48 -5.91
N TYR A 42 -8.99 -12.19 -4.88
CA TYR A 42 -10.36 -12.66 -4.77
C TYR A 42 -11.32 -11.60 -5.32
N PRO A 43 -12.15 -11.93 -6.35
CA PRO A 43 -13.09 -10.98 -6.94
C PRO A 43 -14.12 -10.39 -5.95
N GLY A 44 -14.38 -11.08 -4.83
CA GLY A 44 -15.27 -10.63 -3.77
C GLY A 44 -14.57 -9.91 -2.62
N PHE A 45 -13.34 -9.43 -2.80
CA PHE A 45 -12.67 -8.65 -1.77
C PHE A 45 -13.44 -7.35 -1.51
N GLU A 46 -13.72 -7.09 -0.23
CA GLU A 46 -14.33 -5.85 0.22
C GLU A 46 -13.57 -5.29 1.41
N ALA A 47 -13.42 -3.97 1.44
CA ALA A 47 -12.79 -3.22 2.53
C ALA A 47 -13.68 -3.12 3.79
N ARG A 48 -14.21 -4.26 4.25
CA ARG A 48 -15.06 -4.37 5.44
C ARG A 48 -14.32 -4.48 6.78
N PRO A 49 -13.10 -5.04 6.86
CA PRO A 49 -12.38 -5.03 8.14
C PRO A 49 -12.00 -3.59 8.55
N ALA A 50 -12.07 -3.29 9.85
CA ALA A 50 -11.75 -1.95 10.33
C ALA A 50 -10.28 -1.56 10.07
N GLY A 51 -9.36 -2.52 10.13
CA GLY A 51 -7.94 -2.28 9.83
C GLY A 51 -7.74 -1.85 8.37
N VAL A 52 -8.37 -2.57 7.44
CA VAL A 52 -8.36 -2.20 6.01
C VAL A 52 -8.88 -0.79 5.79
N ARG A 53 -10.02 -0.43 6.40
CA ARG A 53 -10.58 0.93 6.29
C ARG A 53 -9.67 2.01 6.88
N ALA A 54 -9.00 1.71 7.99
CA ALA A 54 -8.10 2.66 8.65
C ALA A 54 -6.82 2.91 7.83
N MET A 55 -6.30 1.91 7.12
CA MET A 55 -5.08 2.03 6.32
C MET A 55 -5.31 2.62 4.93
N LEU A 56 -6.46 2.31 4.29
CA LEU A 56 -6.77 2.69 2.90
C LEU A 56 -6.53 4.17 2.54
N PRO A 57 -6.90 5.15 3.39
CA PRO A 57 -6.69 6.57 3.06
C PRO A 57 -5.21 7.02 3.06
N HIS A 58 -4.29 6.18 3.55
CA HIS A 58 -2.90 6.56 3.80
C HIS A 58 -1.91 5.87 2.86
N VAL A 59 -2.38 5.06 1.91
CA VAL A 59 -1.51 4.39 0.92
C VAL A 59 -1.62 5.10 -0.42
N ASP A 60 -0.51 5.20 -1.14
CA ASP A 60 -0.48 5.80 -2.47
C ASP A 60 -0.98 4.83 -3.54
N GLU A 61 -0.70 3.54 -3.34
CA GLU A 61 -1.08 2.46 -4.25
C GLU A 61 -1.60 1.28 -3.46
N PHE A 62 -2.62 0.62 -3.99
CA PHE A 62 -3.22 -0.57 -3.41
C PHE A 62 -3.31 -1.66 -4.48
N LEU A 63 -2.35 -2.58 -4.45
CA LEU A 63 -2.10 -3.50 -5.56
C LEU A 63 -2.14 -4.97 -5.11
N PRO A 64 -2.58 -5.89 -5.99
CA PRO A 64 -2.37 -7.31 -5.79
C PRO A 64 -0.88 -7.69 -5.88
N VAL A 65 -0.51 -8.86 -5.35
CA VAL A 65 0.85 -9.44 -5.51
C VAL A 65 0.80 -10.97 -5.60
N HIS A 66 -0.06 -11.51 -6.46
CA HIS A 66 -0.37 -12.95 -6.49
C HIS A 66 -0.07 -13.65 -7.82
N ASN A 67 0.38 -12.92 -8.84
CA ASN A 67 0.75 -13.47 -10.15
C ASN A 67 1.71 -12.53 -10.92
N LEU A 68 2.22 -12.98 -12.07
CA LEU A 68 3.14 -12.21 -12.89
C LEU A 68 2.57 -10.85 -13.35
N ALA A 69 1.30 -10.81 -13.75
CA ALA A 69 0.66 -9.55 -14.15
C ALA A 69 0.66 -8.53 -13.00
N SER A 70 0.36 -8.97 -11.77
CA SER A 70 0.42 -8.08 -10.59
C SER A 70 1.85 -7.61 -10.26
N LEU A 71 2.87 -8.42 -10.53
CA LEU A 71 4.28 -7.99 -10.39
C LEU A 71 4.67 -6.95 -11.44
N ILE A 72 4.11 -7.05 -12.65
CA ILE A 72 4.30 -6.02 -13.70
C ILE A 72 3.66 -4.70 -13.27
N GLU A 73 2.45 -4.72 -12.67
CA GLU A 73 1.84 -3.49 -12.12
C GLU A 73 2.67 -2.88 -10.99
N LEU A 74 3.25 -3.71 -10.11
CA LEU A 74 4.19 -3.23 -9.09
C LEU A 74 5.43 -2.57 -9.73
N ALA A 75 6.01 -3.17 -10.79
CA ALA A 75 7.14 -2.58 -11.48
C ALA A 75 6.80 -1.18 -12.04
N ARG A 76 5.63 -1.02 -12.68
CA ARG A 76 5.13 0.28 -13.16
C ARG A 76 4.94 1.28 -12.04
N ALA A 77 4.38 0.85 -10.91
CA ALA A 77 4.19 1.71 -9.74
C ALA A 77 5.54 2.20 -9.16
N LEU A 78 6.63 1.46 -9.36
CA LEU A 78 7.99 1.84 -8.95
C LEU A 78 8.70 2.74 -9.98
N GLU A 79 8.41 2.62 -11.27
CA GLU A 79 9.03 3.42 -12.35
C GLU A 79 8.78 4.92 -12.19
N GLY A 80 7.55 5.35 -11.85
CA GLY A 80 7.21 6.76 -11.62
C GLY A 80 7.95 7.43 -10.44
N SER A 81 8.75 6.67 -9.72
CA SER A 81 9.52 7.16 -8.57
C SER A 81 10.94 7.67 -8.95
N HIS A 82 11.30 7.59 -10.24
CA HIS A 82 12.63 7.90 -10.79
C HIS A 82 12.77 9.23 -11.57
N GLU A 83 11.69 9.96 -11.87
CA GLU A 83 11.77 11.15 -12.76
C GLU A 83 12.61 12.32 -12.20
N TYR A 84 12.90 12.35 -10.90
CA TYR A 84 13.57 13.49 -10.26
C TYR A 84 15.11 13.52 -10.35
N ARG A 85 15.76 12.66 -11.15
CA ARG A 85 17.25 12.58 -11.21
C ARG A 85 17.89 12.91 -12.56
N ARG A 86 17.14 13.43 -13.54
CA ARG A 86 17.70 13.83 -14.86
C ARG A 86 17.69 15.34 -15.13
N ALA A 87 17.35 16.17 -14.15
CA ALA A 87 17.48 17.63 -14.24
C ALA A 87 18.38 18.15 -13.10
N ALA A 88 19.69 17.94 -13.25
CA ALA A 88 20.75 18.67 -12.56
C ALA A 88 22.04 18.52 -13.36
#